data_AF-A0A2K9EZ60-F1
#
_entry.id   AF-A0A2K9EZ60-F1
#
_cell.length_a   1.000
_cell.length_b   1.000
_cell.length_c   1.000
_cell.angle_alpha   90.00
_cell.angle_beta   90.00
_cell.angle_gamma   90.00
#
_symmetry.space_group_name_H-M   'P 1'
#
loop_
_entity.id
_entity.type
_entity.pdbx_description
1 polymer ?
#
loop_
_entity_poly.entity_id
_entity_poly.type
_entity_poly.pdbx_seq_one_letter_code
_entity_poly.pdbx_strand_id
1 'polypeptide(L)'
;MNTDGDRSRTAGNGPPRHPATDVPATTLAAHRTSMAAPVYLPQAFPPPDATPAPGCARCAELATSRRAARAKGDLSAVSDANVLIRRHPH
;
A
#
# COMPACT_ATOMS: atom_id res chain seq x y z
N MET A 1 -16.66 -49.38 49.13
CA MET A 1 -15.94 -49.94 47.96
C MET A 1 -16.75 -49.55 46.73
N ASN A 2 -16.29 -48.92 45.66
CA ASN A 2 -15.02 -48.49 45.05
C ASN A 2 -15.49 -47.49 43.94
N THR A 3 -14.81 -46.49 43.38
CA THR A 3 -13.38 -46.20 43.18
C THR A 3 -13.27 -44.77 42.61
N ASP A 4 -12.05 -44.26 42.72
CA ASP A 4 -11.44 -43.06 42.16
C ASP A 4 -11.87 -42.61 40.76
N GLY A 5 -11.84 -41.29 40.56
CA GLY A 5 -12.06 -40.64 39.28
C GLY A 5 -11.53 -39.21 39.27
N ASP A 6 -10.22 -39.08 39.48
CA ASP A 6 -9.40 -37.90 39.21
C ASP A 6 -9.83 -37.18 37.92
N ARG A 7 -9.97 -35.84 38.00
CA ARG A 7 -9.42 -34.90 36.99
C ARG A 7 -9.60 -33.45 37.43
N SER A 8 -8.51 -32.96 38.00
CA SER A 8 -8.01 -31.60 37.88
C SER A 8 -8.47 -30.86 36.61
N ARG A 9 -9.05 -29.66 36.77
CA ARG A 9 -9.03 -28.63 35.72
C ARG A 9 -8.90 -27.23 36.35
N THR A 10 -7.64 -26.89 36.59
CA THR A 10 -7.00 -25.57 36.42
C THR A 10 -7.80 -24.30 36.73
N ALA A 11 -7.32 -23.61 37.76
CA ALA A 11 -7.56 -22.20 38.04
C ALA A 11 -7.30 -21.31 36.81
N GLY A 12 -8.35 -20.64 36.34
CA GLY A 12 -8.24 -19.49 35.46
C GLY A 12 -7.87 -18.25 36.27
N ASN A 13 -6.58 -17.99 36.39
CA ASN A 13 -6.04 -16.74 36.94
C ASN A 13 -6.16 -15.66 35.86
N GLY A 14 -7.33 -15.03 35.74
CA GLY A 14 -7.57 -13.90 34.85
C GLY A 14 -7.02 -12.60 35.45
N PRO A 15 -6.43 -11.68 34.67
CA PRO A 15 -5.89 -10.44 35.20
C PRO A 15 -6.98 -9.59 35.86
N PRO A 16 -6.65 -8.78 36.89
CA PRO A 16 -7.61 -7.91 37.54
C PRO A 16 -8.19 -6.94 36.51
N ARG A 17 -9.53 -6.84 36.48
CA ARG A 17 -10.25 -5.90 35.63
C ARG A 17 -9.88 -4.49 36.11
N HIS A 18 -9.21 -3.73 35.26
CA HIS A 18 -8.92 -2.33 35.54
C HIS A 18 -10.23 -1.56 35.74
N PRO A 19 -10.30 -0.62 36.70
CA PRO A 19 -11.48 0.23 36.88
C PRO A 19 -11.71 1.04 35.60
N ALA A 20 -12.99 1.19 35.23
CA ALA A 20 -13.41 2.05 34.13
C ALA A 20 -12.89 3.46 34.41
N THR A 21 -11.88 3.88 33.64
CA THR A 21 -11.53 5.29 33.54
C THR A 21 -12.58 5.92 32.64
N ASP A 22 -13.30 6.90 33.15
CA ASP A 22 -14.18 7.74 32.36
C ASP A 22 -13.35 8.39 31.25
N VAL A 23 -13.51 7.89 30.02
CA VAL A 23 -12.93 8.52 28.83
C VAL A 23 -13.70 9.83 28.63
N PRO A 24 -13.08 11.01 28.73
CA PRO A 24 -13.80 12.25 28.50
C PRO A 24 -14.33 12.25 27.06
N ALA A 25 -15.58 12.71 26.89
CA ALA A 25 -16.19 12.89 25.60
C ALA A 25 -15.28 13.76 24.73
N THR A 26 -14.61 13.13 23.76
CA THR A 26 -13.82 13.85 22.77
C THR A 26 -14.80 14.72 21.99
N THR A 27 -14.72 16.03 22.18
CA THR A 27 -15.41 16.96 21.31
C THR A 27 -14.91 16.69 19.89
N LEU A 28 -15.76 16.15 19.02
CA LEU A 28 -15.42 15.97 17.60
C LEU A 28 -15.22 17.37 17.01
N ALA A 29 -13.95 17.76 16.89
CA ALA A 29 -13.58 18.88 16.03
C ALA A 29 -14.20 18.63 14.65
N ALA A 30 -14.86 19.66 14.11
CA ALA A 30 -15.49 19.59 12.80
C ALA A 30 -14.51 19.01 11.77
N HIS A 31 -14.89 17.90 11.12
CA HIS A 31 -14.06 17.31 10.09
C HIS A 31 -13.87 18.33 8.97
N ARG A 32 -12.63 18.76 8.77
CA ARG A 32 -12.26 19.62 7.65
C ARG A 32 -12.44 18.83 6.36
N THR A 33 -13.49 19.16 5.62
CA THR A 33 -13.76 18.64 4.27
C THR A 33 -13.07 19.45 3.18
N SER A 34 -12.34 20.50 3.56
CA SER A 34 -11.51 21.27 2.64
C SER A 34 -10.11 20.65 2.50
N MET A 35 -9.54 20.83 1.31
CA MET A 35 -8.19 20.34 1.01
C MET A 35 -7.18 20.90 2.01
N ALA A 36 -6.28 20.04 2.46
CA ALA A 36 -5.10 20.48 3.20
C ALA A 36 -4.25 21.44 2.35
N ALA A 37 -3.28 22.09 2.99
CA ALA A 37 -2.30 22.89 2.27
C ALA A 37 -1.59 22.04 1.18
N PRO A 38 -1.18 22.65 0.05
CA PRO A 38 -0.48 21.92 -1.01
C PRO A 38 0.77 21.20 -0.49
N VAL A 39 0.96 19.95 -0.94
CA VAL A 39 2.21 19.21 -0.71
C VAL A 39 3.18 19.49 -1.86
N TYR A 40 4.41 19.86 -1.52
CA TYR A 40 5.46 20.09 -2.51
C TYR A 40 6.24 18.79 -2.76
N LEU A 41 6.26 18.36 -4.02
CA LEU A 41 7.04 17.19 -4.44
C LEU A 41 8.45 17.66 -4.85
N PRO A 42 9.53 17.10 -4.28
CA PRO A 42 10.90 17.51 -4.61
C PRO A 42 11.33 17.04 -6.00
N GLN A 43 10.68 16.01 -6.57
CA GLN A 43 10.98 15.51 -7.91
C GLN A 43 10.05 16.13 -8.96
N ALA A 44 10.63 16.41 -10.14
CA ALA A 44 9.87 16.84 -11.30
C ALA A 44 8.80 15.81 -11.68
N PHE A 45 7.58 16.30 -11.87
CA PHE A 45 6.44 15.50 -12.31
C PHE A 45 5.91 16.05 -13.65
N PRO A 46 5.67 15.18 -14.66
CA PRO A 46 5.88 13.73 -14.65
C PRO A 46 7.37 13.36 -14.69
N PRO A 47 7.76 12.20 -14.15
CA PRO A 47 9.12 11.71 -14.26
C PRO A 47 9.48 11.44 -15.73
N PRO A 48 10.77 11.41 -16.09
CA PRO A 48 11.19 11.10 -17.45
C PRO A 48 10.79 9.67 -17.85
N ASP A 49 10.71 9.45 -19.16
CA ASP A 49 10.41 8.15 -19.75
C ASP A 49 11.41 7.07 -19.26
N ALA A 50 10.92 5.86 -19.02
CA ALA A 50 11.74 4.76 -18.54
C ALA A 50 12.75 4.28 -19.59
N THR A 51 14.00 4.09 -19.20
CA THR A 51 15.05 3.57 -20.09
C THR A 51 14.98 2.05 -20.16
N PRO A 52 14.86 1.44 -21.35
CA PRO A 52 14.89 -0.02 -21.49
C PRO A 52 16.28 -0.56 -21.11
N ALA A 53 16.34 -1.69 -20.40
CA ALA A 53 17.62 -2.31 -20.09
C ALA A 53 18.32 -2.85 -21.35
N PRO A 54 19.65 -2.70 -21.45
CA PRO A 54 20.40 -3.18 -22.61
C PRO A 54 20.32 -4.71 -22.71
N GLY A 55 20.09 -5.21 -23.92
CA GLY A 55 20.01 -6.66 -24.18
C GLY A 55 18.69 -7.33 -23.75
N CYS A 56 17.78 -6.62 -23.09
CA CYS A 56 16.49 -7.18 -22.69
C CYS A 56 15.44 -7.00 -23.80
N ALA A 57 15.06 -8.10 -24.46
CA ALA A 57 14.06 -8.10 -25.53
C ALA A 57 12.71 -7.53 -25.08
N ARG A 58 12.23 -7.93 -23.89
CA ARG A 58 10.96 -7.45 -23.32
C ARG A 58 10.95 -5.94 -23.09
N CYS A 59 12.06 -5.36 -22.63
CA CYS A 59 12.18 -3.92 -22.49
C CYS A 59 12.18 -3.19 -23.84
N ALA A 60 12.81 -3.77 -24.87
CA ALA A 60 12.80 -3.21 -26.21
C ALA A 60 11.39 -3.23 -26.84
N GLU A 61 10.64 -4.31 -26.62
CA GLU A 61 9.22 -4.42 -27.02
C GLU A 61 8.37 -3.36 -26.33
N LEU A 62 8.50 -3.21 -25.01
CA LEU A 62 7.77 -2.19 -24.23
C LEU A 62 8.13 -0.76 -24.68
N ALA A 63 9.40 -0.50 -25.03
CA ALA A 63 9.81 0.79 -25.57
C ALA A 63 9.17 1.06 -26.94
N THR A 64 8.96 0.01 -27.75
CA THR A 64 8.29 0.11 -29.05
C THR A 64 6.79 0.32 -28.90
N SER A 65 6.13 -0.41 -28.01
CA SER A 65 4.71 -0.21 -27.71
C SER A 65 4.44 1.18 -27.14
N ARG A 66 5.33 1.71 -26.28
CA ARG A 66 5.27 3.09 -25.78
C ARG A 66 5.28 4.12 -26.90
N ARG A 67 6.18 3.97 -27.89
CA ARG A 67 6.24 4.87 -29.04
C ARG A 67 4.96 4.83 -29.86
N ALA A 68 4.42 3.64 -30.10
CA ALA A 68 3.17 3.46 -30.84
C ALA A 68 1.96 4.07 -30.08
N ALA A 69 1.89 3.88 -28.76
CA ALA A 69 0.87 4.47 -27.91
C ALA A 69 0.92 6.00 -27.94
N ARG A 70 2.12 6.58 -27.88
CA ARG A 70 2.32 8.03 -27.97
C ARG A 70 1.86 8.59 -29.32
N ALA A 71 2.16 7.88 -30.41
CA ALA A 71 1.69 8.27 -31.75
C ALA A 71 0.15 8.23 -31.87
N LYS A 72 -0.53 7.36 -31.11
CA LYS A 72 -1.99 7.27 -31.03
C LYS A 72 -2.63 8.24 -30.04
N GLY A 73 -1.83 8.93 -29.21
CA GLY A 73 -2.33 9.78 -28.12
C GLY A 73 -2.77 9.01 -26.87
N ASP A 74 -2.49 7.72 -26.78
CA ASP A 74 -2.82 6.89 -25.61
C ASP A 74 -1.76 7.07 -24.51
N LEU A 75 -1.92 8.12 -23.71
CA LEU A 75 -0.99 8.44 -22.61
C LEU A 75 -1.08 7.48 -21.42
N SER A 76 -2.19 6.73 -21.30
CA SER A 76 -2.30 5.66 -20.29
C SER A 76 -1.34 4.53 -20.63
N ALA A 77 -1.39 4.02 -21.86
CA ALA A 77 -0.49 2.96 -22.31
C ALA A 77 0.99 3.40 -22.32
N VAL A 78 1.28 4.68 -22.57
CA VAL A 78 2.63 5.24 -22.41
C VAL A 78 3.11 5.12 -20.96
N SER A 79 2.25 5.46 -20.01
CA SER A 79 2.55 5.41 -18.58
C SER A 79 2.73 3.96 -18.10
N ASP A 80 1.87 3.05 -18.56
CA ASP A 80 1.98 1.62 -18.24
C ASP A 80 3.28 1.02 -18.75
N ALA A 81 3.67 1.33 -19.99
CA ALA A 81 4.96 0.89 -20.54
C ALA A 81 6.14 1.40 -19.70
N ASN A 82 6.09 2.64 -19.22
CA ASN A 82 7.09 3.19 -18.32
C ASN A 82 7.17 2.44 -16.98
N VAL A 83 6.03 2.09 -16.39
CA VAL A 83 5.98 1.29 -15.15
C VAL A 83 6.51 -0.12 -15.38
N LEU A 84 6.12 -0.76 -16.49
CA LEU A 84 6.52 -2.13 -16.82
C LEU A 84 8.03 -2.24 -17.07
N ILE A 85 8.63 -1.27 -17.75
CA ILE A 85 10.10 -1.22 -17.94
C ILE A 85 10.81 -1.10 -16.58
N ARG A 86 10.35 -0.22 -15.69
CA ARG A 86 10.97 -0.01 -14.37
C ARG A 86 10.83 -1.20 -13.43
N ARG A 87 9.76 -1.99 -13.58
CA ARG A 87 9.47 -3.16 -12.74
C ARG A 87 10.00 -4.48 -13.30
N HIS A 88 10.52 -4.50 -14.53
CA HIS A 88 10.95 -5.74 -15.14
C HIS A 88 12.26 -6.23 -14.48
N PRO A 89 12.31 -7.47 -13.94
CA PRO A 89 13.58 -8.06 -13.54
C PRO A 89 14.45 -8.37 -14.77
N HIS A 90 15.75 -8.08 -14.68
CA HIS A 90 16.75 -8.29 -15.74
C HIS A 90 17.74 -9.37 -15.36
#